data_AF-A0A7V8SZ15-F1
#
_entry.id   AF-A0A7V8SZ15-F1
#
_cell.length_a   1.000
_cell.length_b   1.000
_cell.length_c   1.000
_cell.angle_alpha   90.00
_cell.angle_beta   90.00
_cell.angle_gamma   90.00
#
_symmetry.space_group_name_H-M   'P 1'
#
loop_
_entity.id
_entity.type
_entity.pdbx_description
1 polymer ?
#
loop_
_entity_poly.entity_id
_entity_poly.type
_entity_poly.pdbx_seq_one_letter_code
_entity_poly.pdbx_strand_id
1 'polypeptide(L)'
;MSKRVAFTITVLFAAFSADSLGSQERGAAVTRQTEADEYTRYELLAPDTASFKISYEVSATAPGAKVFFNAIRKGSLASNEAVYDAMTGEPLPFEVVSGTEARKDPLMTEADVSGSFIKIHLARAVPPEGRGRLLIVKTYKDPKSYYREGDGIVFQ
;
A
#
# COMPACT_ATOMS: atom_id res chain seq x y z
N MET A 1 -24.81 10.72 -84.75
CA MET A 1 -24.91 9.52 -83.89
C MET A 1 -23.99 9.71 -82.68
N SER A 2 -24.55 10.08 -81.53
CA SER A 2 -23.80 10.31 -80.29
C SER A 2 -24.20 9.25 -79.27
N LYS A 3 -23.28 8.35 -78.91
CA LYS A 3 -23.50 7.30 -77.91
C LYS A 3 -23.48 7.94 -76.52
N ARG A 4 -24.60 7.87 -75.79
CA ARG A 4 -24.68 8.26 -74.38
C ARG A 4 -24.28 7.07 -73.52
N VAL A 5 -23.25 7.25 -72.70
CA VAL A 5 -22.82 6.29 -71.67
C VAL A 5 -23.65 6.57 -70.41
N ALA A 6 -24.35 5.55 -69.92
CA ALA A 6 -25.07 5.61 -68.64
C ALA A 6 -24.11 5.23 -67.52
N PHE A 7 -23.91 6.12 -66.54
CA PHE A 7 -23.24 5.81 -65.28
C PHE A 7 -24.31 5.50 -64.23
N THR A 8 -24.31 4.27 -63.74
CA THR A 8 -25.16 3.84 -62.63
C THR A 8 -24.48 4.25 -61.32
N ILE A 9 -25.11 5.13 -60.55
CA ILE A 9 -24.67 5.48 -59.19
C ILE A 9 -25.36 4.51 -58.21
N THR A 10 -24.58 3.60 -57.64
CA THR A 10 -25.01 2.77 -56.51
C THR A 10 -24.84 3.58 -55.23
N VAL A 11 -25.94 3.98 -54.60
CA VAL A 11 -25.94 4.57 -53.26
C VAL A 11 -25.90 3.46 -52.23
N LEU A 12 -24.80 3.33 -51.50
CA LEU A 12 -24.63 2.40 -50.39
C LEU A 12 -25.19 3.05 -49.12
N PHE A 13 -26.34 2.61 -48.65
CA PHE A 13 -26.87 2.99 -47.33
C PHE A 13 -26.12 2.19 -46.25
N ALA A 14 -25.15 2.82 -45.58
CA ALA A 14 -24.55 2.28 -44.37
C ALA A 14 -25.50 2.57 -43.19
N ALA A 15 -26.12 1.53 -42.64
CA ALA A 15 -26.86 1.62 -41.40
C ALA A 15 -25.87 1.85 -40.24
N PHE A 16 -25.85 3.06 -39.69
CA PHE A 16 -25.16 3.35 -38.43
C PHE A 16 -26.03 2.83 -37.28
N SER A 17 -25.67 1.68 -36.74
CA SER A 17 -26.14 1.29 -35.41
C SER A 17 -25.48 2.24 -34.40
N ALA A 18 -26.29 3.04 -33.72
CA ALA A 18 -25.84 3.82 -32.59
C ALA A 18 -25.57 2.85 -31.43
N ASP A 19 -24.32 2.42 -31.28
CA ASP A 19 -23.89 1.78 -30.04
C ASP A 19 -23.96 2.84 -28.93
N SER A 20 -24.95 2.67 -28.07
CA SER A 20 -24.99 3.32 -26.76
C SER A 20 -23.66 3.03 -26.07
N LEU A 21 -22.80 4.05 -25.97
CA LEU A 21 -21.71 4.09 -25.00
C LEU A 21 -22.35 4.08 -23.62
N GLY A 22 -22.72 2.89 -23.17
CA GLY A 22 -23.07 2.64 -21.79
C GLY A 22 -21.87 3.08 -20.97
N SER A 23 -22.07 4.07 -20.12
CA SER A 23 -21.17 4.36 -19.02
C SER A 23 -21.02 3.06 -18.24
N GLN A 24 -19.97 2.31 -18.55
CA GLN A 24 -19.52 1.23 -17.69
C GLN A 24 -19.04 1.96 -16.44
N GLU A 25 -19.92 2.11 -15.44
CA GLU A 25 -19.47 2.34 -14.08
C GLU A 25 -18.46 1.23 -13.81
N ARG A 26 -17.17 1.58 -13.90
CA ARG A 26 -16.11 0.76 -13.34
C ARG A 26 -16.46 0.66 -11.88
N GLY A 27 -17.18 -0.40 -11.50
CA GLY A 27 -17.32 -0.80 -10.12
C GLY A 27 -15.92 -0.74 -9.54
N ALA A 28 -15.75 0.06 -8.48
CA ALA A 28 -14.46 0.35 -7.91
C ALA A 28 -13.74 -0.98 -7.69
N ALA A 29 -12.70 -1.24 -8.50
CA ALA A 29 -11.85 -2.38 -8.28
C ALA A 29 -11.29 -2.17 -6.89
N VAL A 30 -11.71 -3.01 -5.94
CA VAL A 30 -11.13 -3.04 -4.61
C VAL A 30 -9.66 -3.34 -4.82
N THR A 31 -8.87 -2.28 -4.74
CA THR A 31 -7.45 -2.36 -5.02
C THR A 31 -6.83 -2.87 -3.74
N ARG A 32 -6.33 -4.11 -3.76
CA ARG A 32 -5.44 -4.64 -2.71
C ARG A 32 -4.45 -3.55 -2.29
N GLN A 33 -4.06 -3.51 -1.03
CA GLN A 33 -2.97 -2.62 -0.63
C GLN A 33 -1.76 -2.80 -1.56
N THR A 34 -1.25 -1.69 -2.06
CA THR A 34 0.00 -1.63 -2.83
C THR A 34 0.90 -0.56 -2.22
N GLU A 35 2.20 -0.77 -2.38
CA GLU A 35 3.23 0.08 -1.82
C GLU A 35 4.41 0.26 -2.79
N ALA A 36 5.17 1.33 -2.59
CA ALA A 36 6.36 1.66 -3.37
C ALA A 36 7.38 2.42 -2.52
N ASP A 37 8.60 2.60 -3.07
CA ASP A 37 9.66 3.44 -2.51
C ASP A 37 10.07 3.06 -1.07
N GLU A 38 9.97 1.76 -0.75
CA GLU A 38 10.28 1.26 0.58
C GLU A 38 11.75 1.46 0.95
N TYR A 39 11.98 2.02 2.14
CA TYR A 39 13.29 2.16 2.74
C TYR A 39 13.22 1.84 4.23
N THR A 40 14.08 0.94 4.70
CA THR A 40 14.13 0.56 6.12
C THR A 40 15.52 0.84 6.68
N ARG A 41 15.59 1.63 7.75
CA ARG A 41 16.80 1.83 8.54
C ARG A 41 16.66 1.12 9.88
N TYR A 42 17.64 0.27 10.18
CA TYR A 42 17.83 -0.34 11.49
C TYR A 42 18.92 0.41 12.25
N GLU A 43 18.58 0.87 13.45
CA GLU A 43 19.51 1.54 14.35
C GLU A 43 19.62 0.69 15.61
N LEU A 44 20.77 0.02 15.76
CA LEU A 44 21.03 -0.87 16.89
C LEU A 44 21.14 -0.03 18.16
N LEU A 45 20.35 -0.38 19.18
CA LEU A 45 20.45 0.25 20.50
C LEU A 45 21.56 -0.44 21.30
N ALA A 46 21.67 -0.15 22.60
CA ALA A 46 22.70 -0.77 23.43
C ALA A 46 22.65 -2.31 23.33
N PRO A 47 23.78 -3.02 23.09
CA PRO A 47 23.77 -4.45 22.79
C PRO A 47 23.08 -5.33 23.84
N ASP A 48 23.18 -4.97 25.11
CA ASP A 48 22.58 -5.74 26.21
C ASP A 48 21.05 -5.62 26.28
N THR A 49 20.46 -4.76 25.46
CA THR A 49 19.00 -4.58 25.40
C THR A 49 18.32 -5.53 24.42
N ALA A 50 19.09 -6.17 23.52
CA ALA A 50 18.56 -6.88 22.36
C ALA A 50 17.53 -6.06 21.56
N SER A 51 17.69 -4.74 21.55
CA SER A 51 16.73 -3.82 20.95
C SER A 51 17.32 -3.02 19.80
N PHE A 52 16.50 -2.74 18.80
CA PHE A 52 16.85 -1.89 17.66
C PHE A 52 15.63 -1.04 17.27
N LYS A 53 15.90 0.19 16.86
CA LYS A 53 14.91 1.10 16.31
C LYS A 53 14.82 0.88 14.80
N ILE A 54 13.60 0.82 14.29
CA ILE A 54 13.27 0.75 12.88
C ILE A 54 12.68 2.10 12.48
N SER A 55 13.24 2.70 11.44
CA SER A 55 12.60 3.77 10.68
C SER A 55 12.24 3.21 9.31
N TYR A 56 10.96 3.01 9.06
CA TYR A 56 10.44 2.46 7.82
C TYR A 56 9.70 3.55 7.06
N GLU A 57 10.26 3.95 5.93
CA GLU A 57 9.63 4.86 4.98
C GLU A 57 8.99 4.06 3.86
N VAL A 58 7.75 4.41 3.52
CA VAL A 58 7.00 3.70 2.47
C VAL A 58 5.95 4.62 1.86
N SER A 59 5.68 4.44 0.57
CA SER A 59 4.58 5.09 -0.14
C SER A 59 3.38 4.14 -0.23
N ALA A 60 2.23 4.53 0.33
CA ALA A 60 0.96 3.90 0.01
C ALA A 60 0.52 4.30 -1.41
N THR A 61 0.20 3.32 -2.25
CA THR A 61 -0.07 3.55 -3.68
C THR A 61 -1.44 3.06 -4.17
N ALA A 62 -2.24 2.42 -3.31
CA ALA A 62 -3.58 1.96 -3.67
C ALA A 62 -4.53 3.17 -3.82
N PRO A 63 -5.04 3.51 -5.03
CA PRO A 63 -5.85 4.71 -5.21
C PRO A 63 -7.11 4.70 -4.34
N GLY A 64 -7.40 5.83 -3.70
CA GLY A 64 -8.54 5.98 -2.81
C GLY A 64 -8.37 5.35 -1.42
N ALA A 65 -7.28 4.62 -1.15
CA ALA A 65 -7.02 4.08 0.17
C ALA A 65 -6.92 5.20 1.20
N LYS A 66 -7.58 5.02 2.35
CA LYS A 66 -7.55 5.92 3.51
C LYS A 66 -6.79 5.33 4.69
N VAL A 67 -6.39 4.07 4.57
CA VAL A 67 -5.62 3.35 5.56
C VAL A 67 -4.45 2.63 4.91
N PHE A 68 -3.42 2.35 5.70
CA PHE A 68 -2.27 1.54 5.31
C PHE A 68 -1.93 0.56 6.43
N PHE A 69 -1.61 -0.68 6.09
CA PHE A 69 -1.32 -1.74 7.03
C PHE A 69 0.15 -2.14 6.96
N ASN A 70 0.84 -2.07 8.09
CA ASN A 70 2.21 -2.58 8.20
C ASN A 70 2.24 -3.79 9.13
N ALA A 71 2.79 -4.91 8.66
CA ALA A 71 2.87 -6.13 9.45
C ALA A 71 3.83 -5.96 10.65
N ILE A 72 3.45 -6.52 11.79
CA ILE A 72 4.30 -6.61 12.97
C ILE A 72 5.06 -7.93 12.92
N ARG A 73 6.39 -7.87 13.03
CA ARG A 73 7.25 -9.05 12.97
C ARG A 73 6.94 -9.99 14.13
N LYS A 74 6.67 -11.26 13.82
CA LYS A 74 6.48 -12.31 14.84
C LYS A 74 7.79 -12.55 15.59
N GLY A 75 7.69 -12.71 16.91
CA GLY A 75 8.84 -12.98 17.78
C GLY A 75 9.55 -11.75 18.33
N SER A 76 9.26 -10.55 17.81
CA SER A 76 9.77 -9.30 18.35
C SER A 76 8.74 -8.65 19.29
N LEU A 77 9.20 -8.08 20.40
CA LEU A 77 8.37 -7.24 21.26
C LEU A 77 8.44 -5.79 20.74
N ALA A 78 7.31 -5.28 20.25
CA ALA A 78 7.19 -3.93 19.71
C ALA A 78 6.93 -2.88 20.81
N SER A 79 7.49 -1.69 20.64
CA SER A 79 7.30 -0.53 21.52
C SER A 79 7.66 0.77 20.80
N ASN A 80 7.27 1.91 21.38
CA ASN A 80 7.59 3.25 20.88
C ASN A 80 7.17 3.47 19.42
N GLU A 81 6.01 2.93 19.05
CA GLU A 81 5.42 3.12 17.73
C GLU A 81 4.96 4.56 17.55
N ALA A 82 5.35 5.15 16.43
CA ALA A 82 4.86 6.44 15.97
C ALA A 82 4.81 6.44 14.45
N VAL A 83 3.83 7.12 13.89
CA VAL A 83 3.64 7.21 12.43
C VAL A 83 3.45 8.65 12.06
N TYR A 84 4.09 9.07 10.97
CA TYR A 84 4.06 10.45 10.49
C TYR A 84 3.72 10.48 9.01
N ASP A 85 2.96 11.51 8.62
CA ASP A 85 2.80 11.88 7.22
C ASP A 85 4.11 12.55 6.75
N ALA A 86 4.76 11.99 5.74
CA ALA A 86 6.06 12.48 5.31
C ALA A 86 5.99 13.83 4.57
N MET A 87 4.79 14.25 4.12
CA MET A 87 4.60 15.54 3.45
C MET A 87 4.53 16.68 4.48
N THR A 88 3.83 16.48 5.59
CA THR A 88 3.61 17.54 6.60
C THR A 88 4.47 17.37 7.86
N GLY A 89 4.94 16.17 8.16
CA GLY A 89 5.58 15.82 9.43
C GLY A 89 4.61 15.61 10.60
N GLU A 90 3.30 15.72 10.35
CA GLU A 90 2.28 15.55 11.40
C GLU A 90 2.09 14.08 11.79
N PRO A 91 1.80 13.80 13.07
CA PRO A 91 1.53 12.44 13.52
C PRO A 91 0.22 11.91 12.91
N LEU A 92 0.23 10.63 12.53
CA LEU A 92 -0.93 9.91 12.01
C LEU A 92 -1.53 8.99 13.08
N PRO A 93 -2.86 8.97 13.25
CA PRO A 93 -3.52 7.99 14.10
C PRO A 93 -3.30 6.57 13.58
N PHE A 94 -3.11 5.62 14.49
CA PHE A 94 -3.02 4.22 14.14
C PHE A 94 -3.54 3.34 15.29
N GLU A 95 -3.85 2.10 14.94
CA GLU A 95 -4.20 1.05 15.88
C GLU A 95 -3.45 -0.25 15.55
N VAL A 96 -3.15 -1.05 16.57
CA VAL A 96 -2.68 -2.43 16.35
C VAL A 96 -3.89 -3.35 16.26
N VAL A 97 -4.02 -4.05 15.15
CA VAL A 97 -5.13 -4.97 14.87
C VAL A 97 -4.62 -6.39 14.65
N SER A 98 -5.44 -7.38 14.99
CA SER A 98 -5.17 -8.77 14.65
C SER A 98 -5.29 -8.98 13.14
N GLY A 99 -4.66 -10.04 12.62
CA GLY A 99 -4.83 -10.43 11.21
C GLY A 99 -6.28 -10.74 10.83
N THR A 100 -7.05 -11.33 11.75
CA THR A 100 -8.49 -11.57 11.55
C THR A 100 -9.27 -10.25 11.39
N GLU A 101 -8.92 -9.23 12.17
CA GLU A 101 -9.53 -7.90 12.02
C GLU A 101 -9.08 -7.22 10.73
N ALA A 102 -7.79 -7.29 10.40
CA ALA A 102 -7.25 -6.73 9.16
C ALA A 102 -7.95 -7.30 7.92
N ARG A 103 -8.27 -8.61 7.88
CA ARG A 103 -8.99 -9.24 6.76
C ARG A 103 -10.37 -8.67 6.45
N LYS A 104 -10.99 -7.99 7.41
CA LYS A 104 -12.28 -7.33 7.18
C LYS A 104 -12.13 -6.10 6.27
N ASP A 105 -10.92 -5.56 6.17
CA ASP A 105 -10.63 -4.45 5.27
C ASP A 105 -10.45 -4.96 3.82
N PRO A 106 -11.11 -4.34 2.83
CA PRO A 106 -10.98 -4.73 1.43
C PRO A 106 -9.55 -4.67 0.90
N LEU A 107 -8.66 -3.86 1.48
CA LEU A 107 -7.25 -3.77 1.11
C LEU A 107 -6.44 -5.01 1.53
N MET A 108 -6.96 -5.79 2.49
CA MET A 108 -6.21 -6.79 3.27
C MET A 108 -6.89 -8.17 3.29
N THR A 109 -7.66 -8.51 2.26
CA THR A 109 -8.40 -9.79 2.16
C THR A 109 -7.55 -11.05 2.35
N GLU A 110 -6.24 -10.97 2.04
CA GLU A 110 -5.27 -12.05 2.18
C GLU A 110 -4.40 -11.96 3.45
N ALA A 111 -4.67 -11.05 4.38
CA ALA A 111 -3.84 -10.86 5.58
C ALA A 111 -3.61 -12.17 6.35
N ASP A 112 -2.42 -12.39 6.91
CA ASP A 112 -2.18 -13.54 7.77
C ASP A 112 -2.99 -13.41 9.08
N VAL A 113 -3.98 -14.27 9.28
CA VAL A 113 -4.88 -14.24 10.45
C VAL A 113 -4.15 -14.47 11.78
N SER A 114 -2.99 -15.13 11.75
CA SER A 114 -2.15 -15.35 12.93
C SER A 114 -1.20 -14.17 13.19
N GLY A 115 -1.17 -13.18 12.30
CA GLY A 115 -0.35 -11.99 12.41
C GLY A 115 -1.01 -10.85 13.19
N SER A 116 -0.29 -9.75 13.30
CA SER A 116 -0.79 -8.47 13.79
C SER A 116 -0.25 -7.36 12.89
N PHE A 117 -1.01 -6.28 12.77
CA PHE A 117 -0.72 -5.19 11.85
C PHE A 117 -0.89 -3.85 12.57
N ILE A 118 -0.02 -2.90 12.25
CA ILE A 118 -0.25 -1.48 12.53
C ILE A 118 -1.15 -0.99 11.39
N LYS A 119 -2.41 -0.69 11.69
CA LYS A 119 -3.35 -0.06 10.76
C LYS A 119 -3.28 1.44 10.96
N ILE A 120 -2.86 2.15 9.92
CA ILE A 120 -2.55 3.58 9.93
C ILE A 120 -3.65 4.32 9.21
N HIS A 121 -4.17 5.38 9.80
CA HIS A 121 -5.09 6.30 9.14
C HIS A 121 -4.30 7.37 8.37
N LEU A 122 -4.42 7.38 7.04
CA LEU A 122 -3.72 8.33 6.18
C LEU A 122 -4.31 9.74 6.37
N ALA A 123 -3.48 10.78 6.33
CA ALA A 123 -3.93 12.17 6.40
C ALA A 123 -4.90 12.57 5.27
N ARG A 124 -4.89 11.81 4.18
CA ARG A 124 -5.74 11.98 2.99
C ARG A 124 -5.81 10.66 2.23
N ALA A 125 -6.85 10.52 1.42
CA ALA A 125 -6.94 9.40 0.49
C ALA A 125 -5.76 9.46 -0.50
N VAL A 126 -5.22 8.29 -0.87
CA VAL A 126 -4.19 8.20 -1.92
C VAL A 126 -4.78 8.72 -3.24
N PRO A 127 -4.17 9.73 -3.89
CA PRO A 127 -4.69 10.27 -5.15
C PRO A 127 -4.63 9.22 -6.28
N PRO A 128 -5.50 9.33 -7.31
CA PRO A 128 -5.31 8.59 -8.56
C PRO A 128 -3.90 8.87 -9.13
N GLU A 129 -3.16 7.82 -9.50
CA GLU A 129 -1.77 7.89 -9.97
C GLU A 129 -0.77 8.56 -9.00
N GLY A 130 -1.18 8.80 -7.76
CA GLY A 130 -0.38 9.45 -6.73
C GLY A 130 0.11 8.50 -5.64
N ARG A 131 0.74 9.06 -4.62
CA ARG A 131 1.29 8.32 -3.47
C ARG A 131 1.07 9.10 -2.17
N GLY A 132 0.81 8.38 -1.09
CA GLY A 132 0.87 8.92 0.28
C GLY A 132 2.10 8.37 0.98
N ARG A 133 3.11 9.20 1.24
CA ARG A 133 4.37 8.75 1.86
C ARG A 133 4.32 8.84 3.38
N LEU A 134 4.78 7.79 4.03
CA LEU A 134 4.71 7.56 5.45
C LEU A 134 6.11 7.35 6.03
N LEU A 135 6.30 7.77 7.27
CA LEU A 135 7.40 7.32 8.12
C LEU A 135 6.80 6.58 9.33
N ILE A 136 7.13 5.30 9.44
CA ILE A 136 6.73 4.42 10.55
C ILE A 136 7.97 4.16 11.40
N VAL A 137 7.92 4.62 12.65
CA VAL A 137 8.97 4.42 13.64
C VAL A 137 8.50 3.38 14.64
N LYS A 138 9.36 2.43 14.98
CA LYS A 138 9.09 1.41 16.02
C LYS A 138 10.39 0.87 16.59
N THR A 139 10.36 0.48 17.85
CA THR A 139 11.48 -0.21 18.52
C THR A 139 11.11 -1.66 18.73
N TYR A 140 11.95 -2.57 18.25
CA TYR A 140 11.83 -4.00 18.49
C TYR A 140 12.87 -4.46 19.48
N LYS A 141 12.43 -5.23 20.47
CA LYS A 141 13.29 -6.09 21.28
C LYS A 141 13.18 -7.52 20.78
N ASP A 142 14.28 -8.07 20.27
CA ASP A 142 14.36 -9.40 19.69
C ASP A 142 15.74 -10.04 19.97
N PRO A 143 15.86 -10.83 21.06
CA PRO A 143 17.10 -11.52 21.43
C PRO A 143 17.58 -12.59 20.44
N LYS A 144 16.73 -13.03 19.50
CA LYS A 144 17.16 -13.98 18.46
C LYS A 144 17.85 -13.27 17.31
N SER A 145 17.40 -12.05 17.01
CA SER A 145 17.93 -11.21 15.95
C SER A 145 19.09 -10.32 16.39
N TYR A 146 19.12 -9.85 17.63
CA TYR A 146 20.17 -8.94 18.11
C TYR A 146 20.71 -9.36 19.48
N TYR A 147 21.96 -9.80 19.52
CA TYR A 147 22.60 -10.29 20.75
C TYR A 147 24.13 -10.13 20.72
N ARG A 148 24.78 -10.33 21.87
CA ARG A 148 26.23 -10.39 22.00
C ARG A 148 26.76 -11.80 21.77
N GLU A 149 27.87 -11.89 21.05
CA GLU A 149 28.63 -13.12 20.87
C GLU A 149 30.11 -12.84 21.13
N GLY A 150 30.61 -13.32 22.27
CA GLY A 150 31.94 -12.95 22.77
C GLY A 150 32.07 -11.44 22.94
N ASP A 151 33.12 -10.86 22.34
CA ASP A 151 33.37 -9.41 22.34
C ASP A 151 32.61 -8.66 21.23
N GLY A 152 31.84 -9.37 20.39
CA GLY A 152 31.12 -8.84 19.26
C GLY A 152 29.60 -8.70 19.47
N ILE A 153 28.93 -8.24 18.41
CA ILE A 153 27.47 -8.23 18.30
C ILE A 153 27.04 -8.94 17.02
N VAL A 154 25.90 -9.61 17.06
CA VAL A 154 25.25 -10.24 15.91
C VAL A 154 23.92 -9.57 15.65
N PHE A 155 23.66 -9.21 14.39
CA PHE A 155 22.36 -8.75 13.91
C PHE A 155 21.94 -9.55 12.67
N GLN A 156 20.79 -10.25 12.75
CA GLN A 156 20.30 -11.18 11.71
C GLN A 156 18.78 -11.26 11.63
#